data_AF-A0A7Z9ZNK0-F1
#
_entry.id   AF-A0A7Z9ZNK0-F1
#
_cell.length_a   1.000
_cell.length_b   1.000
_cell.length_c   1.000
_cell.angle_alpha   90.00
_cell.angle_beta   90.00
_cell.angle_gamma   90.00
#
_symmetry.space_group_name_H-M   'P 1'
#
loop_
_entity.id
_entity.type
_entity.pdbx_description
1 polymer ?
#
loop_
_entity_poly.entity_id
_entity_poly.type
_entity_poly.pdbx_seq_one_letter_code
_entity_poly.pdbx_strand_id
1 'polypeptide(L)'
;MIKIIKKGKIKTSLFILPFLHAKKSSLDRTIFFKSLEKYNFWESSPPLKGFFREKYISLLSENLGNSLVKVLLGQRRVGKSYILQQFIGELHTKNIPKENIFYLEYLQTGGLPEFFSLPTESLKSQYITNLKDSIILHDIVERHKIQDVSLLEDLFYFLIDNIGNLFSLNKIVEYISNTRQKTNPQTISQYLSFLEQAFLIHSVERYDIKGKKICTGHLFSHYRKSNRARI
;
A
#
# COMPACT_ATOMS: atom_id res chain seq x y z
N MET A 1 12.33 0.12 0.44
CA MET A 1 13.60 0.64 -0.13
C MET A 1 14.66 0.40 0.93
N ILE A 2 15.59 -0.53 0.72
CA ILE A 2 16.65 -0.82 1.70
C ILE A 2 17.82 0.12 1.41
N LYS A 3 18.27 0.86 2.43
CA LYS A 3 19.45 1.72 2.34
C LYS A 3 20.53 1.15 3.23
N ILE A 4 21.55 0.52 2.64
CA ILE A 4 22.73 0.04 3.36
C ILE A 4 23.74 1.19 3.39
N ILE A 5 23.98 1.75 4.57
CA ILE A 5 24.80 2.95 4.75
C ILE A 5 26.23 2.52 5.09
N LYS A 6 27.22 2.94 4.29
CA LYS A 6 28.62 2.95 4.70
C LYS A 6 28.92 4.32 5.31
N LYS A 7 29.60 4.36 6.46
CA LYS A 7 30.06 5.59 7.13
C LYS A 7 30.74 6.51 6.12
N GLY A 8 30.11 7.62 5.76
CA GLY A 8 30.73 8.66 4.91
C GLY A 8 29.76 9.39 4.00
N LYS A 9 29.38 10.61 4.41
CA LYS A 9 28.75 11.68 3.62
C LYS A 9 27.36 11.38 3.03
N ILE A 10 26.36 11.80 3.78
CA ILE A 10 24.97 11.92 3.36
C ILE A 10 24.84 13.12 2.39
N LYS A 11 24.53 12.86 1.11
CA LYS A 11 23.74 13.78 0.28
C LYS A 11 22.36 13.16 0.12
N THR A 12 21.43 13.58 0.97
CA THR A 12 20.09 13.02 1.16
C THR A 12 19.11 13.51 0.10
N SER A 13 18.24 12.62 -0.37
CA SER A 13 16.94 12.99 -0.92
C SER A 13 16.01 13.47 0.21
N LEU A 14 15.19 14.46 -0.12
CA LEU A 14 14.52 15.44 0.76
C LEU A 14 13.60 14.92 1.88
N PHE A 15 13.31 13.63 1.97
CA PHE A 15 12.31 13.10 2.91
C PHE A 15 12.83 12.69 4.30
N ILE A 16 14.16 12.60 4.49
CA ILE A 16 14.78 12.19 5.77
C ILE A 16 15.67 13.32 6.36
N LEU A 17 15.88 14.40 5.59
CA LEU A 17 16.73 15.54 5.96
C LEU A 17 16.29 16.27 7.24
N PRO A 18 14.99 16.49 7.51
CA PRO A 18 14.58 17.16 8.74
C PRO A 18 14.89 16.35 10.01
N PHE A 19 14.97 15.02 9.91
CA PHE A 19 15.15 14.13 11.06
C PHE A 19 16.61 13.72 11.30
N LEU A 20 17.44 13.61 10.26
CA LEU A 20 18.89 13.41 10.41
C LEU A 20 19.61 14.66 10.96
N HIS A 21 18.96 15.83 10.92
CA HIS A 21 19.45 17.09 11.48
C HIS A 21 18.99 17.34 12.93
N ALA A 22 18.35 16.36 13.59
CA ALA A 22 18.11 16.38 15.03
C ALA A 22 19.44 16.15 15.77
N LYS A 23 20.23 17.22 15.85
CA LYS A 23 21.60 17.24 16.39
C LYS A 23 21.65 17.58 17.89
N LYS A 24 20.54 17.47 18.63
CA LYS A 24 20.47 17.81 20.05
C LYS A 24 19.88 16.65 20.83
N SER A 25 20.63 16.19 21.84
CA SER A 25 20.31 15.10 22.77
C SER A 25 20.60 13.67 22.25
N SER A 26 21.48 12.96 22.95
CA SER A 26 21.71 11.51 22.78
C SER A 26 20.47 10.67 23.09
N LEU A 27 19.54 11.23 23.87
CA LEU A 27 18.30 10.60 24.31
C LEU A 27 17.29 10.47 23.15
N ASP A 28 17.14 11.51 22.32
CA ASP A 28 16.23 11.50 21.16
C ASP A 28 16.65 10.46 20.12
N ARG A 29 17.98 10.27 19.95
CA ARG A 29 18.51 9.26 19.04
C ARG A 29 18.11 7.84 19.51
N THR A 30 18.24 7.55 20.79
CA THR A 30 17.86 6.23 21.35
C THR A 30 16.34 5.99 21.22
N ILE A 31 15.53 7.00 21.50
CA ILE A 31 14.06 6.93 21.33
C ILE A 31 13.70 6.67 19.87
N PHE A 32 14.37 7.36 18.94
CA PHE A 32 14.18 7.18 17.50
C PHE A 32 14.55 5.77 17.04
N PHE A 33 15.73 5.25 17.39
CA PHE A 33 16.13 3.89 17.02
C PHE A 33 15.19 2.84 17.64
N LYS A 34 14.76 3.03 18.89
CA LYS A 34 13.76 2.16 19.53
C LYS A 34 12.40 2.18 18.81
N SER A 35 11.97 3.33 18.28
CA SER A 35 10.75 3.41 17.46
C SER A 35 10.87 2.67 16.12
N LEU A 36 12.08 2.62 15.56
CA LEU A 36 12.37 1.97 14.30
C LEU A 36 12.61 0.46 14.45
N GLU A 37 13.08 0.02 15.61
CA GLU A 37 13.30 -1.39 15.94
C GLU A 37 12.05 -2.26 15.70
N LYS A 38 10.85 -1.69 15.85
CA LYS A 38 9.59 -2.36 15.52
C LYS A 38 9.48 -2.78 14.05
N TYR A 39 10.06 -2.00 13.14
CA TYR A 39 9.98 -2.23 11.69
C TYR A 39 11.23 -2.84 11.10
N ASN A 40 12.34 -2.73 11.82
CA ASN A 40 13.62 -3.20 11.38
C ASN A 40 13.90 -4.51 12.10
N PHE A 41 14.16 -5.57 11.35
CA PHE A 41 14.49 -6.92 11.82
C PHE A 41 15.85 -6.98 12.55
N TRP A 42 16.13 -6.03 13.45
CA TRP A 42 17.42 -5.88 14.13
C TRP A 42 17.59 -6.94 15.22
N GLU A 43 16.56 -7.19 16.02
CA GLU A 43 16.60 -8.19 17.09
C GLU A 43 15.92 -9.52 16.72
N SER A 44 15.23 -9.57 15.59
CA SER A 44 14.56 -10.78 15.08
C SER A 44 15.02 -11.05 13.66
N SER A 45 15.35 -12.29 13.31
CA SER A 45 15.60 -12.64 11.92
C SER A 45 14.32 -12.40 11.10
N PRO A 46 14.39 -11.75 9.92
CA PRO A 46 13.22 -11.61 9.07
C PRO A 46 12.66 -13.00 8.78
N PRO A 47 11.32 -13.14 8.72
CA PRO A 47 10.73 -14.43 8.40
C PRO A 47 11.23 -14.87 7.01
N LEU A 48 12.02 -15.93 6.96
CA LEU A 48 12.44 -16.60 5.74
C LEU A 48 11.23 -17.36 5.15
N LYS A 49 10.19 -16.61 4.78
CA LYS A 49 8.96 -17.17 4.20
C LYS A 49 9.15 -17.38 2.70
N GLY A 50 8.82 -18.58 2.23
CA GLY A 50 8.82 -18.95 0.81
C GLY A 50 10.13 -19.55 0.29
N PHE A 51 10.18 -19.82 -1.01
CA PHE A 51 11.33 -20.43 -1.68
C PHE A 51 12.55 -19.49 -1.69
N PHE A 52 13.72 -20.00 -1.31
CA PHE A 52 14.95 -19.21 -1.26
C PHE A 52 15.50 -18.94 -2.66
N ARG A 53 15.82 -17.67 -2.94
CA ARG A 53 16.17 -17.22 -4.30
C ARG A 53 17.66 -16.91 -4.45
N GLU A 54 18.48 -17.95 -4.37
CA GLU A 54 19.96 -17.89 -4.39
C GLU A 54 20.51 -16.92 -5.44
N LYS A 55 20.11 -17.06 -6.71
CA LYS A 55 20.60 -16.22 -7.82
C LYS A 55 20.40 -14.72 -7.60
N TYR A 56 19.27 -14.31 -7.03
CA TYR A 56 18.99 -12.89 -6.79
C TYR A 56 19.75 -12.36 -5.58
N ILE A 57 19.88 -13.22 -4.57
CA ILE A 57 20.57 -12.93 -3.33
C ILE A 57 22.07 -12.80 -3.58
N SER A 58 22.67 -13.74 -4.33
CA SER A 58 24.08 -13.70 -4.73
C SER A 58 24.42 -12.41 -5.48
N LEU A 59 23.61 -12.04 -6.49
CA LEU A 59 23.77 -10.81 -7.28
C LEU A 59 23.72 -9.54 -6.42
N LEU A 60 22.78 -9.48 -5.47
CA LEU A 60 22.68 -8.36 -4.55
C LEU A 60 23.90 -8.30 -3.62
N SER A 61 24.40 -9.46 -3.22
CA SER A 61 25.52 -9.59 -2.32
C SER A 61 26.86 -9.22 -2.95
N GLU A 62 27.08 -9.57 -4.22
CA GLU A 62 28.26 -9.18 -5.00
C GLU A 62 28.35 -7.66 -5.16
N ASN A 63 27.19 -7.00 -5.25
CA ASN A 63 27.07 -5.56 -5.40
C ASN A 63 26.95 -4.81 -4.06
N LEU A 64 27.29 -5.46 -2.94
CA LEU A 64 27.40 -4.81 -1.64
C LEU A 64 28.65 -3.92 -1.56
N GLY A 65 28.55 -2.81 -0.83
CA GLY A 65 29.69 -1.94 -0.55
C GLY A 65 29.94 -0.81 -1.56
N ASN A 66 29.32 -0.84 -2.73
CA ASN A 66 29.32 0.30 -3.65
C ASN A 66 28.29 1.38 -3.22
N SER A 67 28.53 2.64 -3.56
CA SER A 67 27.69 3.79 -3.18
C SER A 67 26.39 3.91 -4.00
N LEU A 68 26.09 2.92 -4.85
CA LEU A 68 24.93 2.95 -5.73
C LEU A 68 23.68 2.42 -5.03
N VAL A 69 22.55 3.05 -5.34
CA VAL A 69 21.22 2.56 -4.93
C VAL A 69 20.82 1.43 -5.88
N LYS A 70 20.48 0.27 -5.32
CA LYS A 70 20.00 -0.88 -6.07
C LYS A 70 18.48 -0.85 -6.14
N VAL A 71 17.95 -0.93 -7.36
CA VAL A 71 16.50 -0.89 -7.60
C VAL A 71 16.06 -2.24 -8.16
N LEU A 72 15.17 -2.92 -7.45
CA LEU A 72 14.55 -4.16 -7.91
C LEU A 72 13.32 -3.82 -8.77
N LEU A 73 13.42 -4.08 -10.07
CA LEU A 73 12.34 -3.89 -11.05
C LEU A 73 11.68 -5.23 -11.42
N GLY A 74 10.51 -5.16 -12.03
CA GLY A 74 9.79 -6.32 -12.57
C GLY A 74 8.27 -6.26 -12.36
N GLN A 75 7.56 -7.27 -12.86
CA GLN A 75 6.10 -7.33 -12.82
C GLN A 75 5.51 -7.27 -11.40
N ARG A 76 4.28 -6.79 -11.27
CA ARG A 76 3.56 -6.82 -9.98
C ARG A 76 3.43 -8.29 -9.52
N ARG A 77 3.42 -8.52 -8.20
CA ARG A 77 3.25 -9.83 -7.56
C ARG A 77 4.38 -10.87 -7.71
N VAL A 78 5.51 -10.54 -8.33
CA VAL A 78 6.68 -11.47 -8.44
C VAL A 78 7.47 -11.69 -7.13
N GLY A 79 7.03 -11.09 -6.02
CA GLY A 79 7.69 -11.28 -4.71
C GLY A 79 8.99 -10.48 -4.51
N LYS A 80 9.12 -9.29 -5.11
CA LYS A 80 10.29 -8.41 -4.85
C LYS A 80 10.47 -8.08 -3.37
N SER A 81 9.37 -7.86 -2.63
CA SER A 81 9.42 -7.62 -1.19
C SER A 81 9.98 -8.83 -0.44
N TYR A 82 9.65 -10.06 -0.88
CA TYR A 82 10.20 -11.29 -0.32
C TYR A 82 11.71 -11.42 -0.59
N ILE A 83 12.19 -11.06 -1.79
CA ILE A 83 13.63 -11.01 -2.08
C ILE A 83 14.35 -10.06 -1.12
N LEU A 84 13.77 -8.87 -0.85
CA LEU A 84 14.35 -7.91 0.08
C LEU A 84 14.40 -8.44 1.52
N GLN A 85 13.36 -9.14 1.97
CA GLN A 85 13.33 -9.76 3.31
C GLN A 85 14.36 -10.90 3.43
N GLN A 86 14.46 -11.76 2.42
CA GLN A 86 15.48 -12.81 2.36
C GLN A 86 16.90 -12.23 2.35
N PHE A 87 17.11 -11.13 1.62
CA PHE A 87 18.40 -10.44 1.59
C PHE A 87 18.76 -9.85 2.96
N ILE A 88 17.81 -9.26 3.69
CA ILE A 88 18.05 -8.82 5.07
C ILE A 88 18.55 -9.98 5.92
N GLY A 89 17.92 -11.16 5.82
CA GLY A 89 18.37 -12.37 6.52
C GLY A 89 19.81 -12.74 6.20
N GLU A 90 20.21 -12.67 4.93
CA GLU A 90 21.61 -12.91 4.52
C GLU A 90 22.58 -11.87 5.09
N LEU A 91 22.19 -10.58 5.17
CA LEU A 91 23.01 -9.52 5.75
C LEU A 91 23.27 -9.75 7.25
N HIS A 92 22.30 -10.34 7.97
CA HIS A 92 22.49 -10.76 9.36
C HIS A 92 23.52 -11.88 9.47
N THR A 93 23.44 -12.90 8.61
CA THR A 93 24.44 -14.00 8.55
C THR A 93 25.85 -13.47 8.23
N LYS A 94 25.95 -12.41 7.43
CA LYS A 94 27.22 -11.74 7.08
C LYS A 94 27.74 -10.76 8.14
N ASN A 95 27.13 -10.70 9.33
CA ASN A 95 27.52 -9.84 10.45
C ASN A 95 27.61 -8.34 10.13
N ILE A 96 26.74 -7.84 9.23
CA ILE A 96 26.63 -6.39 9.00
C ILE A 96 25.96 -5.77 10.24
N PRO A 97 26.49 -4.65 10.77
CA PRO A 97 25.92 -4.01 11.95
C PRO A 97 24.45 -3.65 11.70
N LYS A 98 23.59 -4.03 12.63
CA LYS A 98 22.12 -3.85 12.59
C LYS A 98 21.75 -2.40 12.25
N GLU A 99 22.48 -1.45 12.82
CA GLU A 99 22.36 -0.01 12.59
C GLU A 99 22.44 0.43 11.11
N ASN A 100 23.03 -0.37 10.23
CA ASN A 100 23.16 -0.06 8.81
C ASN A 100 22.05 -0.66 7.95
N ILE A 101 21.16 -1.47 8.53
CA ILE A 101 20.10 -2.18 7.81
C ILE A 101 18.78 -1.48 8.11
N PHE A 102 18.29 -0.64 7.19
CA PHE A 102 16.98 -0.02 7.33
C PHE A 102 15.96 -0.62 6.36
N TYR A 103 14.90 -1.21 6.90
CA TYR A 103 13.71 -1.68 6.22
C TYR A 103 12.52 -0.77 6.55
N LEU A 104 12.03 -0.08 5.53
CA LEU A 104 10.83 0.76 5.62
C LEU A 104 9.64 -0.01 5.03
N GLU A 105 8.79 -0.53 5.90
CA GLU A 105 7.57 -1.28 5.56
C GLU A 105 6.39 -0.38 5.15
N TYR A 106 6.67 0.73 4.47
CA TYR A 106 5.64 1.67 3.98
C TYR A 106 4.67 1.04 2.98
N LEU A 107 5.13 0.03 2.23
CA LEU A 107 4.31 -0.61 1.19
C LEU A 107 3.28 -1.59 1.76
N GLN A 108 3.46 -2.10 2.98
CA GLN A 108 2.50 -3.02 3.60
C GLN A 108 1.58 -2.31 4.58
N THR A 109 2.12 -1.37 5.37
CA THR A 109 1.36 -0.61 6.37
C THR A 109 0.70 0.65 5.82
N GLY A 110 1.05 1.04 4.59
CA GLY A 110 0.55 2.26 3.97
C GLY A 110 1.14 3.52 4.63
N GLY A 111 0.39 4.62 4.53
CA GLY A 111 0.77 5.92 5.09
C GLY A 111 -0.10 6.38 6.25
N LEU A 112 -0.90 5.49 6.86
CA LEU A 112 -1.77 5.86 7.97
C LEU A 112 -0.93 6.03 9.24
N PRO A 113 -0.89 7.23 9.85
CA PRO A 113 0.02 7.52 10.95
C PRO A 113 -0.26 6.68 12.20
N GLU A 114 -1.53 6.38 12.48
CA GLU A 114 -1.93 5.61 13.66
C GLU A 114 -1.54 4.12 13.56
N PHE A 115 -1.38 3.61 12.33
CA PHE A 115 -0.91 2.25 12.07
C PHE A 115 0.47 1.97 12.66
N PHE A 116 1.29 3.02 12.84
CA PHE A 116 2.61 2.86 13.42
C PHE A 116 2.55 2.56 14.92
N SER A 117 1.56 3.09 15.63
CA SER A 117 1.43 2.93 17.08
C SER A 117 0.83 1.58 17.49
N LEU A 118 0.12 0.90 16.58
CA LEU A 118 -0.60 -0.35 16.89
C LEU A 118 0.33 -1.58 16.90
N PRO A 119 0.46 -2.31 18.03
CA PRO A 119 1.40 -3.41 18.16
C PRO A 119 0.92 -4.72 17.49
N THR A 120 -0.38 -5.00 17.54
CA THR A 120 -0.95 -6.30 17.14
C THR A 120 -1.71 -6.20 15.81
N GLU A 121 -1.63 -7.24 14.98
CA GLU A 121 -2.39 -7.34 13.73
C GLU A 121 -3.92 -7.25 13.93
N SER A 122 -4.45 -7.78 15.04
CA SER A 122 -5.88 -7.66 15.37
C SER A 122 -6.33 -6.21 15.52
N LEU A 123 -5.54 -5.39 16.23
CA LEU A 123 -5.81 -3.96 16.43
C LEU A 123 -5.70 -3.18 15.12
N LYS A 124 -4.74 -3.54 14.26
CA LYS A 124 -4.61 -2.95 12.93
C LYS A 124 -5.84 -3.23 12.07
N SER A 125 -6.30 -4.49 12.04
CA SER A 125 -7.52 -4.86 11.31
C SER A 125 -8.74 -4.14 11.85
N GLN A 126 -8.89 -4.07 13.18
CA GLN A 126 -9.99 -3.34 13.82
C GLN A 126 -9.96 -1.85 13.48
N TYR A 127 -8.78 -1.23 13.46
CA TYR A 127 -8.62 0.16 13.06
C TYR A 127 -9.07 0.40 11.61
N ILE A 128 -8.65 -0.46 10.66
CA ILE A 128 -9.10 -0.36 9.27
C ILE A 128 -10.62 -0.52 9.17
N THR A 129 -11.19 -1.49 9.89
CA THR A 129 -12.63 -1.70 9.91
C THR A 129 -13.37 -0.47 10.43
N ASN A 130 -12.94 0.10 11.56
CA ASN A 130 -13.55 1.30 12.13
C ASN A 130 -13.42 2.51 11.21
N LEU A 131 -12.28 2.68 10.56
CA LEU A 131 -12.07 3.74 9.57
C LEU A 131 -13.04 3.58 8.40
N LYS A 132 -13.14 2.35 7.85
CA LYS A 132 -14.06 2.01 6.77
C LYS A 132 -15.51 2.29 7.17
N ASP A 133 -15.94 1.83 8.34
CA ASP A 133 -17.30 2.04 8.85
C ASP A 133 -17.60 3.51 9.08
N SER A 134 -16.63 4.28 9.61
CA SER A 134 -16.79 5.73 9.78
C SER A 134 -17.04 6.43 8.46
N ILE A 135 -16.26 6.10 7.41
CA ILE A 135 -16.42 6.71 6.08
C ILE A 135 -17.75 6.27 5.45
N ILE A 136 -18.09 4.98 5.48
CA ILE A 136 -19.33 4.49 4.88
C ILE A 136 -20.55 5.11 5.58
N LEU A 137 -20.59 5.08 6.90
CA LEU A 137 -21.76 5.54 7.65
C LEU A 137 -21.86 7.08 7.66
N HIS A 138 -20.79 7.79 8.03
CA HIS A 138 -20.87 9.23 8.25
C HIS A 138 -20.64 10.03 6.95
N ASP A 139 -19.65 9.66 6.12
CA ASP A 139 -19.36 10.44 4.92
C ASP A 139 -20.32 10.15 3.76
N ILE A 140 -20.90 8.93 3.71
CA ILE A 140 -21.76 8.50 2.62
C ILE A 140 -23.22 8.38 3.06
N VAL A 141 -23.54 7.50 4.02
CA VAL A 141 -24.93 7.19 4.37
C VAL A 141 -25.66 8.41 4.95
N GLU A 142 -25.07 9.12 5.91
CA GLU A 142 -25.67 10.32 6.49
C GLU A 142 -25.80 11.46 5.48
N ARG A 143 -24.75 11.69 4.68
CA ARG A 143 -24.71 12.79 3.68
C ARG A 143 -25.72 12.61 2.56
N HIS A 144 -25.85 11.38 2.04
CA HIS A 144 -26.72 11.08 0.90
C HIS A 144 -28.05 10.45 1.30
N LYS A 145 -28.31 10.28 2.60
CA LYS A 145 -29.54 9.69 3.17
C LYS A 145 -29.88 8.35 2.52
N ILE A 146 -28.88 7.48 2.44
CA ILE A 146 -29.00 6.18 1.78
C ILE A 146 -29.94 5.28 2.57
N GLN A 147 -30.91 4.69 1.88
CA GLN A 147 -31.89 3.77 2.47
C GLN A 147 -31.34 2.35 2.60
N ASP A 148 -30.67 1.86 1.55
CA ASP A 148 -30.10 0.51 1.52
C ASP A 148 -28.58 0.57 1.69
N VAL A 149 -28.16 0.57 2.95
CA VAL A 149 -26.73 0.55 3.35
C VAL A 149 -26.09 -0.78 2.97
N SER A 150 -26.86 -1.87 3.01
CA SER A 150 -26.35 -3.21 2.79
C SER A 150 -25.95 -3.42 1.33
N LEU A 151 -26.71 -2.85 0.39
CA LEU A 151 -26.32 -2.80 -1.03
C LEU A 151 -25.03 -2.01 -1.26
N LEU A 152 -24.82 -0.91 -0.53
CA LEU A 152 -23.60 -0.11 -0.64
C LEU A 152 -22.36 -0.90 -0.16
N GLU A 153 -22.48 -1.61 0.95
CA GLU A 153 -21.40 -2.45 1.47
C GLU A 153 -21.06 -3.59 0.52
N ASP A 154 -22.06 -4.30 -0.01
CA ASP A 154 -21.84 -5.38 -0.98
C ASP A 154 -21.15 -4.87 -2.25
N LEU A 155 -21.58 -3.70 -2.75
CA LEU A 155 -20.92 -3.04 -3.87
C LEU A 155 -19.46 -2.73 -3.53
N PHE A 156 -19.18 -2.18 -2.35
CA PHE A 156 -17.81 -1.89 -1.91
C PHE A 156 -16.94 -3.14 -1.83
N TYR A 157 -17.45 -4.24 -1.25
CA TYR A 157 -16.72 -5.52 -1.20
C TYR A 157 -16.47 -6.10 -2.59
N PHE A 158 -17.45 -6.04 -3.50
CA PHE A 158 -17.27 -6.45 -4.90
C PHE A 158 -16.14 -5.66 -5.57
N LEU A 159 -16.09 -4.34 -5.37
CA LEU A 159 -15.06 -3.48 -5.93
C LEU A 159 -13.67 -3.80 -5.37
N ILE A 160 -13.57 -4.15 -4.08
CA ILE A 160 -12.32 -4.57 -3.44
C ILE A 160 -11.80 -5.88 -4.04
N ASP A 161 -12.68 -6.87 -4.20
CA ASP A 161 -12.31 -8.16 -4.78
C ASP A 161 -11.86 -8.03 -6.24
N ASN A 162 -12.45 -7.07 -6.95
CA ASN A 162 -12.18 -6.79 -8.36
C ASN A 162 -11.21 -5.62 -8.59
N ILE A 163 -10.39 -5.23 -7.61
CA ILE A 163 -9.41 -4.14 -7.76
C ILE A 163 -8.48 -4.41 -8.94
N GLY A 164 -8.41 -3.45 -9.87
CA GLY A 164 -7.54 -3.52 -11.05
C GLY A 164 -8.09 -4.36 -12.20
N ASN A 165 -9.26 -4.98 -12.05
CA ASN A 165 -9.97 -5.65 -13.13
C ASN A 165 -10.94 -4.70 -13.83
N LEU A 166 -11.27 -5.05 -15.07
CA LEU A 166 -12.17 -4.30 -15.94
C LEU A 166 -13.59 -4.85 -15.80
N PHE A 167 -14.51 -4.08 -15.22
CA PHE A 167 -15.92 -4.46 -15.11
C PHE A 167 -16.84 -3.40 -15.75
N SER A 168 -18.07 -3.80 -16.04
CA SER A 168 -19.13 -2.92 -16.55
C SER A 168 -20.25 -2.80 -15.51
N LEU A 169 -21.01 -1.70 -15.54
CA LEU A 169 -22.18 -1.53 -14.66
C LEU A 169 -23.14 -2.72 -14.74
N ASN A 170 -23.37 -3.24 -15.94
CA ASN A 170 -24.26 -4.40 -16.14
C ASN A 170 -23.73 -5.66 -15.47
N LYS A 171 -22.41 -5.89 -15.48
CA LYS A 171 -21.80 -7.03 -14.76
C LYS A 171 -21.93 -6.88 -13.24
N ILE A 172 -21.85 -5.65 -12.73
CA ILE A 172 -22.07 -5.37 -11.31
C ILE A 172 -23.52 -5.68 -10.94
N VAL A 173 -24.48 -5.18 -11.72
CA VAL A 173 -25.91 -5.43 -11.52
C VAL A 173 -26.19 -6.93 -11.53
N GLU A 174 -25.66 -7.66 -12.51
CA GLU A 174 -25.81 -9.11 -12.62
C GLU A 174 -25.22 -9.82 -11.39
N TYR A 175 -23.99 -9.49 -11.00
CA TYR A 175 -23.35 -10.05 -9.81
C TYR A 175 -24.19 -9.83 -8.55
N ILE A 176 -24.63 -8.59 -8.30
CA ILE A 176 -25.43 -8.25 -7.13
C ILE A 176 -26.81 -8.92 -7.18
N SER A 177 -27.43 -9.02 -8.36
CA SER A 177 -28.73 -9.69 -8.54
C SER A 177 -28.66 -11.21 -8.37
N ASN A 178 -27.48 -11.81 -8.49
CA ASN A 178 -27.28 -13.23 -8.19
C ASN A 178 -27.16 -13.46 -6.68
N THR A 179 -26.64 -12.48 -5.94
CA THR A 179 -26.49 -12.55 -4.48
C THR A 179 -27.74 -12.05 -3.73
N ARG A 180 -28.55 -11.16 -4.34
CA ARG A 180 -29.71 -10.47 -3.73
C ARG A 180 -30.86 -10.24 -4.73
N GLN A 181 -31.83 -9.40 -4.35
CA GLN A 181 -32.94 -8.97 -5.21
C GLN A 181 -32.48 -8.09 -6.39
N LYS A 182 -33.34 -7.97 -7.41
CA LYS A 182 -33.11 -7.12 -8.58
C LYS A 182 -32.80 -5.68 -8.17
N THR A 183 -31.66 -5.18 -8.61
CA THR A 183 -31.20 -3.81 -8.36
C THR A 183 -31.32 -2.95 -9.60
N ASN A 184 -31.50 -1.64 -9.41
CA ASN A 184 -31.54 -0.67 -10.50
C ASN A 184 -30.10 -0.26 -10.86
N PRO A 185 -29.68 -0.36 -12.14
CA PRO A 185 -28.37 0.14 -12.60
C PRO A 185 -28.10 1.61 -12.25
N GLN A 186 -29.14 2.44 -12.16
CA GLN A 186 -29.01 3.85 -11.78
C GLN A 186 -28.57 4.01 -10.32
N THR A 187 -29.11 3.20 -9.40
CA THR A 187 -28.74 3.22 -7.98
C THR A 187 -27.29 2.79 -7.80
N ILE A 188 -26.83 1.77 -8.53
CA ILE A 188 -25.43 1.34 -8.51
C ILE A 188 -24.51 2.44 -9.03
N SER A 189 -24.89 3.12 -10.12
CA SER A 189 -24.12 4.25 -10.65
C SER A 189 -24.00 5.40 -9.63
N GLN A 190 -25.09 5.72 -8.93
CA GLN A 190 -25.08 6.73 -7.87
C GLN A 190 -24.17 6.32 -6.71
N TYR A 191 -24.26 5.07 -6.23
CA TYR A 191 -23.43 4.59 -5.13
C TYR A 191 -21.95 4.58 -5.50
N LEU A 192 -21.60 4.23 -6.75
CA LEU A 192 -20.23 4.38 -7.26
C LEU A 192 -19.76 5.84 -7.19
N SER A 193 -20.62 6.80 -7.57
CA SER A 193 -20.28 8.22 -7.47
C SER A 193 -20.05 8.68 -6.02
N PHE A 194 -20.82 8.15 -5.06
CA PHE A 194 -20.66 8.49 -3.64
C PHE A 194 -19.37 7.91 -3.07
N LEU A 195 -19.06 6.65 -3.41
CA LEU A 195 -17.78 6.02 -3.05
C LEU A 195 -16.58 6.78 -3.63
N GLU A 196 -16.72 7.33 -4.84
CA GLU A 196 -15.69 8.16 -5.47
C GLU A 196 -15.53 9.51 -4.77
N GLN A 197 -16.64 10.17 -4.41
CA GLN A 197 -16.62 11.43 -3.65
C GLN A 197 -16.04 11.26 -2.24
N ALA A 198 -16.22 10.10 -1.62
CA ALA A 198 -15.62 9.74 -0.34
C ALA A 198 -14.14 9.31 -0.46
N PHE A 199 -13.55 9.38 -1.66
CA PHE A 199 -12.18 8.94 -1.95
C PHE A 199 -11.89 7.46 -1.64
N LEU A 200 -12.93 6.62 -1.48
CA LEU A 200 -12.77 5.18 -1.28
C LEU A 200 -12.40 4.47 -2.58
N ILE A 201 -12.92 4.97 -3.70
CA ILE A 201 -12.59 4.49 -5.05
C ILE A 201 -12.19 5.65 -5.94
N HIS A 202 -11.48 5.36 -7.02
CA HIS A 202 -11.15 6.34 -8.05
C HIS A 202 -11.38 5.70 -9.41
N SER A 203 -12.20 6.33 -10.24
CA SER A 203 -12.41 5.89 -11.61
C SER A 203 -11.20 6.19 -12.49
N VAL A 204 -10.80 5.27 -13.36
CA VAL A 204 -9.73 5.50 -14.33
C VAL A 204 -10.27 5.18 -15.72
N GLU A 205 -10.12 6.15 -16.61
CA GLU A 205 -10.44 6.03 -18.03
C GLU A 205 -9.52 5.01 -18.69
N ARG A 206 -10.08 4.20 -19.59
CA ARG A 206 -9.27 3.26 -20.37
C ARG A 206 -8.49 4.05 -21.42
N TYR A 207 -7.18 3.88 -21.43
CA TYR A 207 -6.28 4.57 -22.35
C TYR A 207 -6.33 4.03 -23.80
N ASP A 208 -6.97 2.87 -24.02
CA ASP A 208 -7.02 2.18 -25.32
C ASP A 208 -8.41 2.25 -25.98
N ILE A 209 -9.10 3.39 -25.87
CA ILE A 209 -10.39 3.61 -26.53
C ILE A 209 -10.18 4.43 -27.81
N LYS A 210 -10.38 3.82 -28.98
CA LYS A 210 -10.52 4.52 -30.26
C LYS A 210 -12.00 4.57 -30.68
N GLY A 211 -12.48 5.76 -31.06
CA GLY A 211 -13.78 5.97 -31.73
C GLY A 211 -15.01 6.04 -30.80
N LYS A 212 -16.20 5.75 -31.35
CA LYS A 212 -17.54 5.85 -30.69
C LYS A 212 -17.70 5.09 -29.36
N LYS A 213 -16.69 4.29 -28.96
CA LYS A 213 -16.63 3.56 -27.69
C LYS A 213 -16.39 4.45 -26.46
N ILE A 214 -16.07 5.73 -26.66
CA ILE A 214 -16.01 6.73 -25.58
C ILE A 214 -17.43 7.00 -25.02
N CYS A 215 -18.45 6.94 -25.86
CA CYS A 215 -19.84 7.26 -25.49
C CYS A 215 -20.64 6.05 -25.00
N THR A 216 -20.12 4.82 -25.17
CA THR A 216 -20.82 3.58 -24.75
C THR A 216 -20.31 3.10 -23.41
N GLY A 217 -20.78 3.74 -22.34
CA GLY A 217 -20.77 3.18 -20.99
C GLY A 217 -19.44 3.33 -20.25
N HIS A 218 -19.51 4.06 -19.14
CA HIS A 218 -18.50 4.16 -18.10
C HIS A 218 -17.99 2.77 -17.67
N LEU A 219 -16.92 2.31 -18.31
CA LEU A 219 -16.20 1.10 -17.96
C LEU A 219 -15.02 1.52 -17.08
N PHE A 220 -15.32 1.72 -15.80
CA PHE A 220 -14.36 2.13 -14.80
C PHE A 220 -13.29 1.04 -14.60
N SER A 221 -12.02 1.43 -14.65
CA SER A 221 -10.94 0.65 -14.03
C SER A 221 -10.51 1.37 -12.77
N HIS A 222 -10.41 0.68 -11.63
CA HIS A 222 -9.94 1.30 -10.39
C HIS A 222 -8.44 1.10 -10.24
N TYR A 223 -7.65 2.18 -10.43
CA TYR A 223 -6.51 2.63 -9.59
C TYR A 223 -5.58 3.63 -10.34
N ARG A 224 -5.36 4.84 -9.81
CA ARG A 224 -4.03 5.48 -9.79
C ARG A 224 -3.88 6.43 -8.60
N LYS A 225 -2.82 6.18 -7.83
CA LYS A 225 -2.21 7.03 -6.80
C LYS A 225 -2.17 8.50 -7.25
N SER A 226 -2.65 9.40 -6.39
CA SER A 226 -2.45 10.86 -6.46
C SER A 226 -0.99 11.18 -6.83
N ASN A 227 -0.79 11.56 -8.09
CA ASN A 227 0.41 12.24 -8.57
C ASN A 227 0.06 13.72 -8.68
N ARG A 228 -0.07 14.40 -7.54
CA ARG A 228 0.20 15.84 -7.47
C ARG A 228 1.64 16.04 -7.00
N ALA A 229 2.54 16.00 -7.97
CA ALA A 229 3.79 16.75 -8.00
C ALA A 229 4.50 16.39 -9.32
N ARG A 230 4.17 17.14 -10.38
CA ARG A 230 5.16 17.51 -11.38
C ARG A 230 5.96 18.65 -10.74
N ILE A 231 7.22 18.38 -10.41
CA ILE A 231 8.46 19.17 -10.56
C ILE A 231 9.58 18.21 -10.15
#